data_AF-A0A966S8D0-F1
#
_entry.id   AF-A0A966S8D0-F1
#
_cell.length_a   1.000
_cell.length_b   1.000
_cell.length_c   1.000
_cell.angle_alpha   90.00
_cell.angle_beta   90.00
_cell.angle_gamma   90.00
#
_symmetry.space_group_name_H-M   'P 1'
#
loop_
_entity.id
_entity.type
_entity.pdbx_description
1 polymer ?
#
loop_
_entity_poly.entity_id
_entity_poly.type
_entity_poly.pdbx_seq_one_letter_code
_entity_poly.pdbx_strand_id
1 'polypeptide(L)'
;MSSGEVSMRVVVVGAAGRMGVAVRAALQDWPGSKLVGAIDREANAQEGITTDLESVLADANVMIDFSSAVTTAKNLSACARHGVAAL
;
A
#
# COMPACT_ATOMS: atom_id res chain seq x y z
N MET A 1 20.82 -12.98 -19.84
CA MET A 1 19.64 -13.27 -19.00
C MET A 1 19.72 -12.33 -17.82
N SER A 2 18.97 -11.23 -17.82
CA SER A 2 18.97 -10.31 -16.67
C SER A 2 18.30 -11.04 -15.51
N SER A 3 18.99 -11.12 -14.38
CA SER A 3 18.38 -11.39 -13.08
C SER A 3 17.13 -10.52 -12.97
N GLY A 4 15.95 -11.11 -12.79
CA GLY A 4 14.73 -10.34 -12.60
C GLY A 4 14.88 -9.49 -11.36
N GLU A 5 14.91 -8.17 -11.50
CA GLU A 5 14.98 -7.25 -10.38
C GLU A 5 13.71 -7.44 -9.53
N VAL A 6 13.87 -7.91 -8.30
CA VAL A 6 12.74 -8.11 -7.38
C VAL A 6 12.27 -6.73 -6.92
N SER A 7 11.19 -6.25 -7.52
CA SER A 7 10.54 -4.99 -7.12
C SER A 7 9.64 -5.24 -5.90
N MET A 8 9.86 -4.49 -4.82
CA MET A 8 9.02 -4.52 -3.62
C MET A 8 7.63 -4.00 -3.92
N ARG A 9 6.60 -4.83 -3.70
CA ARG A 9 5.20 -4.48 -3.95
C ARG A 9 4.60 -3.84 -2.71
N VAL A 10 4.26 -2.55 -2.83
CA VAL A 10 3.86 -1.69 -1.71
C VAL A 10 2.38 -1.33 -1.81
N VAL A 11 1.66 -1.47 -0.70
CA VAL A 11 0.32 -0.88 -0.49
C VAL A 11 0.45 0.33 0.43
N VAL A 12 -0.28 1.41 0.14
CA VAL A 12 -0.33 2.61 0.99
C VAL A 12 -1.74 2.80 1.53
N VAL A 13 -1.90 2.88 2.85
CA VAL A 13 -3.16 3.23 3.52
C VAL A 13 -3.13 4.69 3.99
N GLY A 14 -4.24 5.40 3.80
CA GLY A 14 -4.29 6.86 3.94
C GLY A 14 -3.77 7.57 2.69
N ALA A 15 -4.00 6.95 1.53
CA ALA A 15 -3.39 7.30 0.24
C ALA A 15 -3.77 8.69 -0.31
N ALA A 16 -4.92 9.23 0.08
CA ALA A 16 -5.34 10.60 -0.26
C ALA A 16 -4.84 11.63 0.76
N GLY A 17 -4.36 11.18 1.93
CA GLY A 17 -3.80 12.03 2.96
C GLY A 17 -2.44 12.60 2.58
N ARG A 18 -2.01 13.65 3.29
CA ARG A 18 -0.72 14.34 3.03
C ARG A 18 0.47 13.37 2.99
N MET A 19 0.52 12.40 3.90
CA MET A 19 1.61 11.42 3.96
C MET A 19 1.46 10.33 2.91
N GLY A 20 0.24 9.84 2.65
CA GLY A 20 0.01 8.90 1.56
C GLY A 20 0.42 9.46 0.20
N VAL A 21 0.09 10.72 -0.08
CA VAL A 21 0.52 11.43 -1.31
C VAL A 21 2.05 11.52 -1.38
N ALA A 22 2.71 11.91 -0.30
CA ALA A 22 4.17 12.02 -0.27
C ALA A 22 4.86 10.65 -0.49
N VAL A 23 4.37 9.58 0.14
CA VAL A 23 4.89 8.23 -0.04
C VAL A 23 4.66 7.73 -1.46
N ARG A 24 3.46 7.92 -2.03
CA ARG A 24 3.15 7.53 -3.41
C ARG A 24 4.08 8.22 -4.41
N ALA A 25 4.38 9.50 -4.22
CA ALA A 25 5.35 10.22 -5.03
C ALA A 25 6.77 9.63 -4.86
N ALA A 26 7.22 9.39 -3.62
CA ALA A 26 8.54 8.82 -3.36
C ALA A 26 8.72 7.41 -3.98
N LEU A 27 7.65 6.59 -4.02
CA LEU A 27 7.68 5.28 -4.66
C LEU A 27 7.86 5.36 -6.18
N GLN A 28 7.43 6.44 -6.83
CA GLN A 28 7.66 6.65 -8.27
C GLN A 28 9.14 6.86 -8.59
N ASP A 29 9.88 7.46 -7.65
CA ASP A 29 11.31 7.73 -7.77
C ASP A 29 12.19 6.58 -7.27
N TRP A 30 11.59 5.48 -6.80
CA TRP A 30 12.31 4.31 -6.29
C TRP A 30 12.11 3.07 -7.18
N PRO A 31 13.05 2.79 -8.11
CA PRO A 31 12.93 1.69 -9.08
C PRO A 31 12.76 0.30 -8.45
N GLY A 32 13.32 0.11 -7.25
CA GLY A 32 13.20 -1.14 -6.49
C GLY A 32 11.82 -1.38 -5.87
N SER A 33 10.82 -0.56 -6.19
CA SER A 33 9.47 -0.65 -5.64
C SER A 33 8.39 -0.46 -6.70
N LYS A 34 7.18 -0.93 -6.38
CA LYS A 34 5.97 -0.74 -7.17
C LYS A 34 4.80 -0.52 -6.24
N LEU A 35 4.08 0.59 -6.42
CA LEU A 35 2.78 0.79 -5.78
C LEU A 35 1.77 -0.18 -6.41
N VAL A 36 1.28 -1.15 -5.63
CA VAL A 36 0.28 -2.14 -6.07
C VAL A 36 -1.11 -1.90 -5.49
N GLY A 37 -1.23 -1.01 -4.50
CA GLY A 37 -2.52 -0.62 -3.94
C GLY A 37 -2.48 0.70 -3.20
N ALA A 38 -3.56 1.45 -3.29
CA ALA A 38 -3.77 2.70 -2.59
C ALA A 38 -5.15 2.66 -1.91
N ILE A 39 -5.15 2.76 -0.58
CA ILE A 39 -6.35 2.64 0.25
C ILE A 39 -6.61 3.98 0.95
N ASP A 40 -7.86 4.42 0.88
CA ASP A 40 -8.38 5.51 1.71
C ASP A 40 -9.83 5.21 2.12
N ARG A 41 -10.46 6.13 2.85
CA ARG A 41 -11.85 6.01 3.31
C ARG A 41 -12.86 6.13 2.18
N GLU A 42 -12.48 6.85 1.12
CA GLU A 42 -13.31 7.11 -0.05
C GLU A 42 -12.56 6.66 -1.31
N ALA A 43 -13.27 5.99 -2.22
CA ALA A 43 -12.70 5.57 -3.49
C ALA A 43 -12.52 6.78 -4.42
N ASN A 44 -11.41 6.80 -5.15
CA ASN A 44 -11.14 7.79 -6.19
C ASN A 44 -10.50 7.04 -7.38
N ALA A 45 -11.33 6.74 -8.37
CA ALA A 45 -10.92 5.95 -9.54
C ALA A 45 -9.84 6.66 -10.37
N GLN A 46 -9.87 7.98 -10.45
CA GLN A 46 -8.89 8.79 -11.18
C GLN A 46 -7.49 8.68 -10.57
N GLU A 47 -7.41 8.50 -9.26
CA GLU A 47 -6.14 8.32 -8.53
C GLU A 47 -5.78 6.86 -8.26
N GLY A 48 -6.62 5.90 -8.68
CA GLY A 48 -6.43 4.48 -8.37
C GLY A 48 -6.60 4.15 -6.89
N ILE A 49 -7.36 4.96 -6.14
CA ILE A 49 -7.64 4.74 -4.71
C ILE A 49 -8.91 3.91 -4.58
N THR A 50 -8.83 2.84 -3.80
CA THR A 50 -9.96 1.96 -3.45
C THR A 50 -10.18 1.93 -1.94
N THR A 51 -11.30 1.34 -1.52
CA THR A 51 -11.63 1.07 -0.12
C THR A 51 -11.46 -0.41 0.25
N ASP A 52 -11.15 -1.25 -0.74
CA ASP A 52 -11.01 -2.70 -0.57
C ASP A 52 -9.56 -3.09 -0.29
N LEU A 53 -9.22 -3.16 1.01
CA LEU A 53 -7.88 -3.54 1.46
C LEU A 53 -7.53 -5.00 1.13
N GLU A 54 -8.50 -5.91 1.23
CA GLU A 54 -8.25 -7.35 1.07
C GLU A 54 -7.79 -7.68 -0.35
N SER A 55 -8.39 -7.06 -1.38
CA SER A 55 -8.00 -7.31 -2.76
C SER A 55 -6.59 -6.81 -3.08
N VAL A 56 -6.15 -5.69 -2.51
CA VAL A 56 -4.82 -5.14 -2.77
C VAL A 56 -3.71 -5.84 -1.99
N LEU A 57 -4.03 -6.46 -0.84
CA LEU A 57 -3.04 -7.19 -0.03
C LEU A 57 -2.61 -8.52 -0.68
N ALA A 58 -3.44 -9.10 -1.55
CA ALA A 58 -3.16 -10.41 -2.17
C ALA A 58 -1.87 -10.44 -3.02
N ASP A 59 -1.40 -9.30 -3.52
CA ASP A 59 -0.14 -9.17 -4.28
C ASP A 59 0.88 -8.28 -3.56
N ALA A 60 0.67 -7.92 -2.30
CA ALA A 60 1.57 -7.02 -1.57
C ALA A 60 2.74 -7.77 -0.91
N ASN A 61 3.86 -7.07 -0.72
CA ASN A 61 4.93 -7.50 0.20
C ASN A 61 4.89 -6.68 1.49
N VAL A 62 4.58 -5.39 1.38
CA VAL A 62 4.50 -4.46 2.51
C VAL A 62 3.31 -3.53 2.39
N MET A 63 2.69 -3.20 3.52
CA MET A 63 1.73 -2.12 3.68
C MET A 63 2.37 -1.00 4.49
N ILE A 64 2.29 0.23 3.99
CA ILE A 64 2.65 1.45 4.72
C ILE A 64 1.37 2.12 5.20
N ASP A 65 1.19 2.27 6.52
CA ASP A 65 -0.06 2.69 7.12
C ASP A 65 0.00 4.10 7.76
N PHE A 66 -0.57 5.09 7.08
CA PHE A 66 -0.74 6.45 7.61
C PHE A 66 -2.19 6.73 8.02
N SER A 67 -2.92 5.71 8.46
CA SER A 67 -4.28 5.86 8.99
C SER A 67 -4.28 6.15 10.50
N SER A 68 -5.43 5.95 11.15
CA SER A 68 -5.57 6.13 12.61
C SER A 68 -5.14 4.86 13.35
N ALA A 69 -4.73 4.98 14.61
CA ALA A 69 -4.34 3.82 15.43
C ALA A 69 -5.43 2.73 15.49
N VAL A 70 -6.71 3.13 15.52
CA VAL A 70 -7.85 2.20 15.52
C VAL A 70 -7.97 1.45 14.18
N THR A 71 -7.70 2.14 13.07
CA THR A 71 -7.72 1.56 11.73
C THR A 71 -6.51 0.64 11.53
N THR A 72 -5.32 1.07 11.96
CA THR A 72 -4.09 0.27 11.88
C THR A 72 -4.24 -1.09 12.56
N ALA A 73 -4.85 -1.17 13.74
CA ALA A 73 -5.09 -2.46 14.40
C ALA A 73 -5.88 -3.46 13.53
N LYS A 74 -6.86 -2.97 12.76
CA LYS A 74 -7.65 -3.78 11.83
C LYS A 74 -6.81 -4.18 10.61
N ASN A 75 -6.05 -3.23 10.05
CA ASN A 75 -5.21 -3.46 8.88
C ASN A 75 -4.08 -4.46 9.17
N LEU A 76 -3.47 -4.40 10.36
CA LEU A 76 -2.47 -5.37 10.82
C LEU A 76 -3.01 -6.79 10.83
N SER A 77 -4.25 -6.96 11.27
CA SER A 77 -4.92 -8.27 11.24
C SER A 77 -5.10 -8.77 9.79
N ALA A 78 -5.37 -7.88 8.84
CA ALA A 78 -5.44 -8.22 7.42
C ALA A 78 -4.05 -8.59 6.86
N CYS A 79 -3.03 -7.79 7.15
CA CYS A 79 -1.65 -8.07 6.74
C CYS A 79 -1.18 -9.45 7.23
N ALA A 80 -1.47 -9.80 8.48
CA ALA A 80 -1.15 -11.10 9.05
C ALA A 80 -1.81 -12.27 8.29
N ARG A 81 -3.06 -12.10 7.81
CA ARG A 81 -3.74 -13.13 7.00
C ARG A 81 -3.09 -13.33 5.64
N HIS A 82 -2.52 -12.26 5.06
CA HIS A 82 -1.90 -12.29 3.72
C HIS A 82 -0.38 -12.49 3.74
N GLY A 83 0.24 -12.57 4.92
CA GLY A 83 1.70 -12.65 5.03
C GLY A 83 2.41 -11.37 4.58
N VAL A 84 1.76 -10.22 4.69
CA VAL A 84 2.26 -8.91 4.29
C VAL A 84 2.93 -8.24 5.49
N ALA A 85 4.13 -7.69 5.31
CA ALA A 85 4.78 -6.88 6.34
C ALA A 85 4.04 -5.54 6.51
N ALA A 86 4.01 -4.98 7.71
CA ALA A 86 3.38 -3.69 7.96
C ALA A 86 4.38 -2.71 8.57
N LEU A 87 4.35 -1.47 8.07
CA LEU A 87 5.13 -0.33 8.53
C LEU A 87 4.19 0.79 9.01
#